data_AF-A0A397B1A7-F1
#
_entry.id   AF-A0A397B1A7-F1
#
_cell.length_a   1.000
_cell.length_b   1.000
_cell.length_c   1.000
_cell.angle_alpha   90.00
_cell.angle_beta   90.00
_cell.angle_gamma   90.00
#
_symmetry.space_group_name_H-M   'P 1'
#
loop_
_entity.id
_entity.type
_entity.pdbx_description
1 polymer ?
#
loop_
_entity_poly.entity_id
_entity_poly.type
_entity_poly.pdbx_seq_one_letter_code
_entity_poly.pdbx_strand_id
1 'polypeptide(L)'
;MMTSELTVKQSSLRKTPFQEKHGVMYGLHVRSRDSKGEAVSVQCRFCVHFGREERQGRALRKTLTTIKVYVPPYRPENYRHHNATQHPKMWVAYQAMSPEDQSTFFATSTRRSTALEPANPSAHADGTSNQVAALSDHVIGMNLSKDACNQVQALKEALGDRYFDAVDMLTDATAARAFLVVGTADRVGWLQWRLARQDVTSSTMS
;
A
#
# COMPACT_ATOMS: atom_id res chain seq x y z
N MET A 1 45.52 26.38 -37.65
CA MET A 1 44.88 25.27 -36.91
C MET A 1 43.88 25.91 -35.95
N MET A 2 42.60 25.94 -36.32
CA MET A 2 41.53 26.55 -35.51
C MET A 2 40.80 25.42 -34.79
N THR A 3 40.99 25.30 -33.48
CA THR A 3 40.26 24.36 -32.64
C THR A 3 38.92 24.98 -32.25
N SER A 4 37.86 24.58 -32.94
CA SER A 4 36.49 24.95 -32.60
C SER A 4 36.04 24.19 -31.35
N GLU A 5 35.96 24.88 -30.21
CA GLU A 5 35.31 24.36 -29.01
C GLU A 5 33.79 24.30 -29.25
N LEU A 6 33.28 23.09 -29.47
CA LEU A 6 31.86 22.80 -29.42
C LEU A 6 31.42 22.76 -27.96
N THR A 7 30.91 23.88 -27.44
CA THR A 7 30.20 23.90 -26.17
C THR A 7 28.92 23.07 -26.29
N VAL A 8 28.94 21.86 -25.74
CA VAL A 8 27.74 21.04 -25.52
C VAL A 8 26.85 21.79 -24.54
N LYS A 9 25.75 22.39 -25.04
CA LYS A 9 24.68 22.95 -24.20
C LYS A 9 24.13 21.83 -23.32
N GLN A 10 24.56 21.77 -22.07
CA GLN A 10 23.94 20.94 -21.03
C GLN A 10 22.49 21.40 -20.88
N SER A 11 21.57 20.70 -21.54
CA SER A 11 20.15 20.89 -21.31
C SER A 11 19.86 20.51 -19.86
N SER A 12 19.40 21.48 -19.07
CA SER A 12 18.93 21.24 -17.71
C SER A 12 17.86 20.16 -17.77
N LEU A 13 18.12 19.01 -17.12
CA LEU A 13 17.14 17.94 -16.99
C LEU A 13 15.89 18.55 -16.36
N ARG A 14 14.84 18.75 -17.17
CA ARG A 14 13.58 19.34 -16.72
C ARG A 14 13.03 18.47 -15.58
N LYS A 15 13.18 18.94 -14.34
CA LYS A 15 12.58 18.34 -13.15
C LYS A 15 11.10 18.73 -13.14
N THR A 16 10.27 18.10 -13.97
CA THR A 16 8.83 18.34 -13.93
C THR A 16 8.29 17.86 -12.57
N PRO A 17 7.80 18.76 -11.70
CA PRO A 17 7.25 18.39 -10.40
C PRO A 17 5.93 17.65 -10.58
N PHE A 18 5.48 16.98 -9.52
CA PHE A 18 4.18 16.33 -9.54
C PHE A 18 3.10 17.40 -9.50
N GLN A 19 2.05 17.24 -10.29
CA GLN A 19 0.88 18.11 -10.25
C GLN A 19 -0.24 17.33 -9.57
N GLU A 20 -0.84 17.86 -8.49
CA GLU A 20 -1.84 17.12 -7.70
C GLU A 20 -3.03 16.63 -8.53
N LYS A 21 -3.43 17.37 -9.58
CA LYS A 21 -4.46 16.93 -10.53
C LYS A 21 -4.15 15.58 -11.19
N HIS A 22 -2.88 15.19 -11.30
CA HIS A 22 -2.48 13.88 -11.82
C HIS A 22 -2.98 12.73 -10.91
N GLY A 23 -3.21 13.00 -9.62
CA GLY A 23 -3.75 12.03 -8.68
C GLY A 23 -5.10 11.47 -9.12
N VAL A 24 -6.04 12.35 -9.45
CA VAL A 24 -7.35 11.96 -9.97
C VAL A 24 -7.24 11.57 -11.44
N MET A 25 -6.69 12.42 -12.32
CA MET A 25 -6.71 12.15 -13.77
C MET A 25 -6.05 10.82 -14.19
N TYR A 26 -5.06 10.33 -13.45
CA TYR A 26 -4.31 9.12 -13.80
C TYR A 26 -4.36 8.03 -12.73
N GLY A 27 -5.15 8.21 -11.66
CA GLY A 27 -5.24 7.24 -10.56
C GLY A 27 -3.92 7.05 -9.80
N LEU A 28 -3.32 8.15 -9.34
CA LEU A 28 -2.04 8.17 -8.61
C LEU A 28 -2.22 8.62 -7.16
N HIS A 29 -1.30 8.19 -6.29
CA HIS A 29 -1.23 8.65 -4.90
C HIS A 29 0.21 9.04 -4.55
N VAL A 30 0.39 10.17 -3.87
CA VAL A 30 1.71 10.58 -3.37
C VAL A 30 2.11 9.64 -2.23
N ARG A 31 3.17 8.86 -2.45
CA ARG A 31 3.66 7.88 -1.48
C ARG A 31 4.59 8.53 -0.45
N SER A 32 5.38 9.51 -0.85
CA SER A 32 6.24 10.27 0.05
C SER A 32 6.51 11.68 -0.47
N ARG A 33 6.73 12.58 0.48
CA ARG A 33 7.11 13.98 0.24
C ARG A 33 8.45 14.29 0.89
N ASP A 34 9.17 15.28 0.37
CA ASP A 34 10.36 15.82 1.02
C ASP A 34 9.99 16.79 2.15
N SER A 35 11.01 17.38 2.80
CA SER A 35 10.84 18.37 3.87
C SER A 35 10.17 19.67 3.41
N LYS A 36 10.09 19.92 2.10
CA LYS A 36 9.41 21.09 1.53
C LYS A 36 7.97 20.78 1.11
N GLY A 37 7.51 19.54 1.30
CA GLY A 37 6.17 19.09 0.92
C GLY A 37 6.06 18.67 -0.55
N GLU A 38 7.16 18.64 -1.30
CA GLU A 38 7.17 18.23 -2.70
C GLU A 38 7.13 16.71 -2.81
N ALA A 39 6.35 16.17 -3.74
CA ALA A 39 6.30 14.72 -3.96
C ALA A 39 7.67 14.22 -4.45
N VAL A 40 8.24 13.25 -3.72
CA VAL A 40 9.47 12.55 -4.13
C VAL A 40 9.18 11.18 -4.71
N SER A 41 8.02 10.61 -4.38
CA SER A 41 7.52 9.41 -5.05
C SER A 41 5.99 9.39 -5.10
N VAL A 42 5.46 8.89 -6.22
CA VAL A 42 4.01 8.64 -6.39
C VAL A 42 3.81 7.21 -6.85
N GLN A 43 2.74 6.57 -6.40
CA GLN A 43 2.42 5.18 -6.71
C GLN A 43 1.11 5.07 -7.51
N CYS A 44 1.03 4.03 -8.34
CA CYS A 44 -0.18 3.68 -9.08
C CYS A 44 -1.24 3.11 -8.12
N ARG A 45 -2.43 3.73 -8.05
CA ARG A 45 -3.54 3.23 -7.22
C ARG A 45 -4.13 1.94 -7.78
N PHE A 46 -4.12 1.74 -9.10
CA PHE A 46 -4.58 0.48 -9.69
C PHE A 46 -3.71 -0.71 -9.27
N CYS A 47 -2.38 -0.54 -9.26
CA CYS A 47 -1.47 -1.56 -8.72
C CYS A 47 -1.77 -1.91 -7.26
N VAL A 48 -2.08 -0.90 -6.44
CA VAL A 48 -2.36 -1.09 -5.01
C VAL A 48 -3.69 -1.81 -4.79
N HIS A 49 -4.73 -1.46 -5.52
CA HIS A 49 -6.08 -1.96 -5.27
C HIS A 49 -6.43 -3.23 -6.05
N PHE A 50 -5.92 -3.39 -7.28
CA PHE A 50 -6.31 -4.47 -8.18
C PHE A 50 -5.12 -5.35 -8.59
N GLY A 51 -3.89 -4.86 -8.40
CA GLY A 51 -2.71 -5.50 -8.96
C GLY A 51 -2.70 -5.45 -10.49
N ARG A 52 -1.77 -6.20 -11.09
CA ARG A 52 -1.66 -6.39 -12.54
C ARG A 52 -2.85 -7.20 -13.05
N GLU A 53 -3.55 -6.67 -14.03
CA GLU A 53 -4.62 -7.40 -14.69
C GLU A 53 -4.07 -8.52 -15.58
N GLU A 54 -4.78 -9.65 -15.63
CA GLU A 54 -4.40 -10.79 -16.45
C GLU A 54 -4.51 -10.43 -17.94
N ARG A 55 -3.46 -10.79 -18.70
CA ARG A 55 -3.52 -10.68 -20.15
C ARG A 55 -4.14 -11.98 -20.66
N GLN A 56 -5.23 -11.89 -21.43
CA GLN A 56 -5.95 -13.05 -21.96
C GLN A 56 -4.97 -14.13 -22.45
N GLY A 57 -5.01 -15.32 -21.83
CA GLY A 57 -4.25 -16.49 -22.23
C GLY A 57 -3.03 -16.89 -21.38
N ARG A 58 -2.73 -16.24 -20.23
CA ARG A 58 -1.75 -16.79 -19.26
C ARG A 58 -2.41 -17.26 -17.97
N ALA A 59 -1.91 -18.40 -17.47
CA ALA A 59 -2.41 -19.05 -16.27
C ALA A 59 -2.09 -18.24 -15.00
N LEU A 60 -3.04 -18.31 -14.05
CA LEU A 60 -3.07 -17.60 -12.77
C LEU A 60 -1.93 -18.06 -11.83
N ARG A 61 -0.70 -17.55 -12.03
CA ARG A 61 0.23 -17.48 -10.89
C ARG A 61 -0.28 -16.36 -9.97
N LYS A 62 -0.37 -16.62 -8.66
CA LYS A 62 -0.53 -15.59 -7.62
C LYS A 62 0.66 -14.64 -7.73
N THR A 63 0.56 -13.70 -8.67
CA THR A 63 1.67 -12.82 -8.99
C THR A 63 1.65 -11.76 -7.91
N LEU A 64 2.69 -11.72 -7.09
CA LEU A 64 2.99 -10.54 -6.27
C LEU A 64 3.06 -9.37 -7.24
N THR A 65 2.04 -8.53 -7.24
CA THR A 65 1.96 -7.41 -8.17
C THR A 65 2.83 -6.30 -7.62
N THR A 66 4.01 -6.14 -8.21
CA THR A 66 4.93 -5.06 -7.83
C THR A 66 4.23 -3.73 -8.05
N ILE A 67 3.99 -2.99 -6.96
CA ILE A 67 3.37 -1.67 -7.03
C ILE A 67 4.28 -0.74 -7.82
N LYS A 68 3.75 -0.17 -8.92
CA LYS A 68 4.51 0.78 -9.73
C LYS A 68 4.65 2.11 -8.97
N VAL A 69 5.90 2.46 -8.66
CA VAL A 69 6.30 3.75 -8.10
C VAL A 69 7.01 4.58 -9.17
N TYR A 70 6.71 5.87 -9.20
CA TYR A 70 7.32 6.87 -10.07
C TYR A 70 8.06 7.91 -9.24
N VAL A 71 9.19 8.35 -9.76
CA VAL A 71 10.03 9.43 -9.23
C VAL A 71 10.16 10.54 -10.30
N PRO A 72 10.58 11.76 -9.95
CA PRO A 72 10.78 12.82 -10.92
C PRO A 72 11.74 12.40 -12.07
N PRO A 73 11.53 12.87 -13.32
CA PRO A 73 10.48 13.79 -13.74
C PRO A 73 9.12 13.12 -13.95
N TYR A 74 8.07 13.77 -13.45
CA TYR A 74 6.71 13.25 -13.47
C TYR A 74 6.02 13.47 -14.82
N ARG A 75 6.13 12.49 -15.71
CA ARG A 75 5.60 12.54 -17.07
C ARG A 75 4.25 11.82 -17.20
N PRO A 76 3.17 12.54 -17.58
CA PRO A 76 1.85 11.92 -17.82
C PRO A 76 1.83 10.73 -18.78
N GLU A 77 2.71 10.75 -19.79
CA GLU A 77 2.83 9.67 -20.76
C GLU A 77 3.18 8.33 -20.11
N ASN A 78 4.06 8.35 -19.11
CA ASN A 78 4.46 7.13 -18.40
C ASN A 78 3.28 6.52 -17.63
N TYR A 79 2.40 7.36 -17.07
CA TYR A 79 1.22 6.91 -16.34
C TYR A 79 0.20 6.28 -17.29
N ARG A 80 -0.10 6.95 -18.41
CA ARG A 80 -1.01 6.44 -19.43
C ARG A 80 -0.54 5.11 -19.99
N HIS A 81 0.74 5.02 -20.38
CA HIS A 81 1.31 3.79 -20.91
C HIS A 81 1.24 2.64 -19.90
N HIS A 82 1.58 2.90 -18.64
CA HIS A 82 1.46 1.89 -17.59
C HIS A 82 0.01 1.45 -17.37
N ASN A 83 -0.92 2.39 -17.21
CA ASN A 83 -2.33 2.08 -16.99
C ASN A 83 -2.92 1.28 -18.16
N ALA A 84 -2.64 1.69 -19.40
CA ALA A 84 -3.11 0.98 -20.59
C ALA A 84 -2.54 -0.44 -20.73
N THR A 85 -1.32 -0.70 -20.27
CA THR A 85 -0.65 -2.00 -20.44
C THR A 85 -0.83 -2.96 -19.26
N GLN A 86 -0.89 -2.44 -18.03
CA GLN A 86 -0.98 -3.24 -16.80
C GLN A 86 -2.38 -3.29 -16.21
N HIS A 87 -3.24 -2.32 -16.53
CA HIS A 87 -4.60 -2.20 -16.01
C HIS A 87 -5.62 -1.86 -17.11
N PRO A 88 -5.62 -2.55 -18.28
CA PRO A 88 -6.42 -2.14 -19.43
C PRO A 88 -7.92 -2.03 -19.14
N LYS A 89 -8.50 -2.94 -18.35
CA LYS A 89 -9.94 -2.95 -18.05
C LYS A 89 -10.29 -1.83 -17.07
N MET A 90 -9.60 -1.76 -15.94
CA MET A 90 -9.88 -0.77 -14.91
C MET A 90 -9.54 0.64 -15.39
N TRP A 91 -8.52 0.80 -16.22
CA TRP A 91 -8.18 2.09 -16.80
C TRP A 91 -9.28 2.60 -17.75
N VAL A 92 -9.78 1.76 -18.66
CA VAL A 92 -10.89 2.14 -19.55
C VAL A 92 -12.15 2.51 -18.76
N ALA A 93 -12.50 1.70 -17.75
CA ALA A 93 -13.64 2.00 -16.88
C ALA A 93 -13.46 3.34 -16.15
N TYR A 94 -12.26 3.60 -15.62
CA TYR A 94 -11.94 4.84 -14.91
C TYR A 94 -11.99 6.07 -15.81
N GLN A 95 -11.50 5.97 -17.06
CA GLN A 95 -11.54 7.08 -18.01
C GLN A 95 -12.97 7.48 -18.41
N ALA A 96 -13.92 6.54 -18.36
CA ALA A 96 -15.32 6.80 -18.68
C ALA A 96 -16.11 7.46 -17.52
N MET A 97 -15.51 7.56 -16.33
CA MET A 97 -16.14 8.14 -15.14
C MET A 97 -16.04 9.66 -15.09
N SER A 98 -16.97 10.29 -14.37
CA SER A 98 -16.88 11.70 -14.01
C SER A 98 -15.68 11.97 -13.07
N PRO A 99 -15.13 13.20 -13.04
CA PRO A 99 -14.08 13.55 -12.07
C PRO A 99 -14.46 13.31 -10.60
N GLU A 100 -15.74 13.49 -10.28
CA GLU A 100 -16.32 13.24 -8.96
C GLU A 100 -16.28 11.75 -8.61
N ASP A 101 -16.70 10.88 -9.54
CA ASP A 101 -16.63 9.43 -9.40
C ASP A 101 -15.19 8.93 -9.36
N GLN A 102 -14.31 9.50 -10.20
CA GLN A 102 -12.87 9.18 -10.22
C GLN A 102 -12.20 9.44 -8.87
N SER A 103 -12.65 10.45 -8.13
CA SER A 103 -12.11 10.82 -6.81
C SER A 103 -12.45 9.78 -5.74
N THR A 104 -13.62 9.12 -5.86
CA THR A 104 -14.12 8.12 -4.92
C THR A 104 -13.90 6.67 -5.36
N PHE A 105 -13.56 6.43 -6.63
CA PHE A 105 -13.38 5.11 -7.24
C PHE A 105 -12.51 4.13 -6.42
N PHE A 106 -11.45 4.64 -5.81
CA PHE A 106 -10.50 3.85 -5.03
C PHE A 106 -10.81 3.85 -3.52
N ALA A 107 -11.76 4.69 -3.05
CA ALA A 107 -12.12 4.78 -1.64
C ALA A 107 -12.79 3.49 -1.13
N THR A 108 -13.59 2.85 -1.99
CA THR A 108 -14.37 1.65 -1.66
C THR A 108 -13.54 0.35 -1.62
N SER A 109 -12.23 0.43 -1.89
CA SER A 109 -11.33 -0.73 -1.91
C SER A 109 -10.37 -0.79 -0.72
N THR A 110 -10.53 0.09 0.29
CA THR A 110 -9.80 -0.02 1.57
C THR A 110 -10.27 -1.22 2.40
N ARG A 111 -11.45 -1.81 2.15
CA ARG A 111 -11.88 -3.12 2.67
C ARG A 111 -12.86 -3.78 1.72
N ARG A 112 -12.41 -4.73 0.89
CA ARG A 112 -13.33 -5.71 0.29
C ARG A 112 -12.65 -7.07 0.16
N SER A 113 -12.34 -7.65 1.31
CA SER A 113 -12.60 -9.08 1.52
C SER A 113 -13.89 -9.15 2.34
N THR A 114 -14.82 -9.99 1.89
CA THR A 114 -16.14 -10.36 2.46
C THR A 114 -17.36 -9.45 2.19
N ALA A 115 -18.16 -9.91 1.20
CA ALA A 115 -19.63 -10.05 1.16
C ALA A 115 -20.59 -8.83 1.05
N LEU A 116 -21.28 -8.79 -0.10
CA LEU A 116 -22.67 -8.42 -0.46
C LEU A 116 -23.47 -7.40 0.41
N GLU A 117 -23.91 -6.34 -0.28
CA GLU A 117 -24.87 -5.23 0.01
C GLU A 117 -26.31 -5.63 0.43
N PRO A 118 -27.25 -4.69 0.78
CA PRO A 118 -27.14 -3.24 1.02
C PRO A 118 -27.77 -2.72 2.34
N ALA A 119 -27.39 -1.52 2.78
CA ALA A 119 -28.12 -0.73 3.77
C ALA A 119 -28.48 0.66 3.20
N ASN A 120 -29.73 1.07 3.40
CA ASN A 120 -30.27 2.40 3.05
C ASN A 120 -29.82 3.47 4.09
N PRO A 121 -29.71 4.78 3.73
CA PRO A 121 -28.88 5.74 4.44
C PRO A 121 -29.65 6.76 5.30
N SER A 122 -28.95 7.33 6.29
CA SER A 122 -29.15 8.64 6.93
C SER A 122 -28.05 8.81 8.00
N ALA A 123 -27.43 9.95 8.30
CA ALA A 123 -27.38 11.29 7.73
C ALA A 123 -26.24 12.08 8.44
N HIS A 124 -25.83 13.22 7.85
CA HIS A 124 -25.17 14.41 8.43
C HIS A 124 -23.77 14.31 9.08
N ALA A 125 -22.78 15.00 8.47
CA ALA A 125 -22.04 16.21 8.96
C ALA A 125 -20.99 15.89 10.06
N ASP A 126 -19.81 16.50 10.18
CA ASP A 126 -19.25 17.77 9.73
C ASP A 126 -17.71 17.66 9.73
N GLY A 127 -17.00 18.63 9.13
CA GLY A 127 -15.54 18.60 8.97
C GLY A 127 -14.71 18.76 10.25
N THR A 128 -13.39 18.52 10.16
CA THR A 128 -12.30 19.40 10.64
C THR A 128 -10.93 18.81 10.28
N SER A 129 -9.98 19.71 10.07
CA SER A 129 -8.70 19.62 9.36
C SER A 129 -7.50 19.12 10.19
N ASN A 130 -6.52 18.55 9.46
CA ASN A 130 -5.07 18.63 9.68
C ASN A 130 -4.47 18.39 11.08
N GLN A 131 -4.67 17.20 11.64
CA GLN A 131 -3.71 16.55 12.57
C GLN A 131 -3.50 15.05 12.25
N VAL A 132 -3.99 14.61 11.09
CA VAL A 132 -4.28 13.19 10.82
C VAL A 132 -3.07 12.32 10.48
N ALA A 133 -1.95 12.85 9.99
CA ALA A 133 -0.87 11.99 9.46
C ALA A 133 -0.08 11.20 10.53
N ALA A 134 0.35 11.86 11.62
CA ALA A 134 1.10 11.18 12.69
C ALA A 134 0.17 10.36 13.61
N LEU A 135 -1.06 10.84 13.81
CA LEU A 135 -2.11 10.05 14.46
C LEU A 135 -2.51 8.84 13.60
N SER A 136 -2.49 8.94 12.28
CA SER A 136 -2.88 7.83 11.41
C SER A 136 -1.91 6.66 11.45
N ASP A 137 -0.59 6.87 11.53
CA ASP A 137 0.35 5.74 11.65
C ASP A 137 0.25 5.05 13.01
N HIS A 138 0.03 5.81 14.10
CA HIS A 138 -0.20 5.26 15.44
C HIS A 138 -1.56 4.54 15.53
N VAL A 139 -2.61 5.13 14.97
CA VAL A 139 -3.95 4.53 14.90
C VAL A 139 -3.91 3.28 14.02
N ILE A 140 -3.22 3.28 12.88
CA ILE A 140 -3.05 2.09 12.03
C ILE A 140 -2.26 1.02 12.82
N GLY A 141 -1.15 1.36 13.48
CA GLY A 141 -0.38 0.42 14.31
C GLY A 141 -1.18 -0.18 15.47
N MET A 142 -1.98 0.65 16.16
CA MET A 142 -2.86 0.22 17.24
C MET A 142 -3.99 -0.69 16.74
N ASN A 143 -4.53 -0.42 15.55
CA ASN A 143 -5.52 -1.30 14.91
C ASN A 143 -4.90 -2.64 14.49
N LEU A 144 -3.66 -2.66 13.96
CA LEU A 144 -2.98 -3.92 13.59
C LEU A 144 -2.72 -4.81 14.80
N SER A 145 -2.27 -4.23 15.91
CA SER A 145 -1.99 -4.97 17.15
C SER A 145 -3.27 -5.53 17.75
N LYS A 146 -4.35 -4.72 17.77
CA LYS A 146 -5.68 -5.16 18.21
C LYS A 146 -6.22 -6.31 17.35
N ASP A 147 -6.13 -6.20 16.03
CA ASP A 147 -6.59 -7.23 15.09
C ASP A 147 -5.77 -8.52 15.20
N ALA A 148 -4.44 -8.41 15.39
CA ALA A 148 -3.56 -9.55 15.60
C ALA A 148 -3.87 -10.27 16.93
N CYS A 149 -4.07 -9.53 18.02
CA CYS A 149 -4.45 -10.07 19.32
C CYS A 149 -5.81 -10.79 19.27
N ASN A 150 -6.80 -10.22 18.60
CA ASN A 150 -8.11 -10.85 18.41
C ASN A 150 -7.98 -12.19 17.65
N GLN A 151 -7.13 -12.25 16.63
CA GLN A 151 -6.92 -13.45 15.84
C GLN A 151 -6.08 -14.51 16.57
N VAL A 152 -5.15 -14.11 17.43
CA VAL A 152 -4.40 -15.04 18.29
C VAL A 152 -5.25 -15.65 19.40
N GLN A 153 -6.28 -14.95 19.87
CA GLN A 153 -7.22 -15.53 20.83
C GLN A 153 -7.87 -16.82 20.32
N ALA A 154 -8.16 -16.91 19.02
CA ALA A 154 -8.68 -18.12 18.38
C ALA A 154 -7.65 -19.27 18.28
N LEU A 155 -6.37 -18.99 18.51
CA LEU A 155 -5.27 -19.96 18.45
C LEU A 155 -4.80 -20.42 19.85
N LYS A 156 -5.50 -20.00 20.91
CA LYS A 156 -5.10 -20.26 22.30
C LYS A 156 -4.85 -21.73 22.60
N GLU A 157 -5.73 -22.63 22.16
CA GLU A 157 -5.59 -24.06 22.39
C GLU A 157 -4.38 -24.66 21.66
N ALA A 158 -4.10 -24.19 20.44
CA ALA A 158 -2.98 -24.67 19.63
C ALA A 158 -1.62 -24.12 20.10
N LEU A 159 -1.61 -22.97 20.77
CA LEU A 159 -0.41 -22.34 21.32
C LEU A 159 -0.06 -22.81 22.74
N GLY A 160 -1.05 -23.30 23.49
CA GLY A 160 -0.86 -23.78 24.86
C GLY A 160 -0.22 -22.72 25.75
N ASP A 161 0.82 -23.10 26.49
CA ASP A 161 1.53 -22.22 27.43
C ASP A 161 2.21 -21.02 26.75
N ARG A 162 2.51 -21.13 25.45
CA ARG A 162 3.14 -20.06 24.66
C ARG A 162 2.15 -19.00 24.17
N TYR A 163 0.88 -19.11 24.56
CA TYR A 163 -0.16 -18.17 24.16
C TYR A 163 0.19 -16.73 24.59
N PHE A 164 0.63 -16.53 25.84
CA PHE A 164 0.93 -15.18 26.33
C PHE A 164 2.20 -14.61 25.73
N ASP A 165 3.21 -15.43 25.44
CA ASP A 165 4.40 -15.00 24.71
C ASP A 165 4.04 -14.53 23.29
N ALA A 166 3.11 -15.21 22.63
CA ALA A 166 2.59 -14.80 21.33
C ALA A 166 1.82 -13.48 21.41
N VAL A 167 1.01 -13.28 22.46
CA VAL A 167 0.29 -12.02 22.67
C VAL A 167 1.25 -10.86 22.92
N ASP A 168 2.24 -11.05 23.80
CA ASP A 168 3.26 -10.03 24.12
C ASP A 168 4.02 -9.63 22.85
N MET A 169 4.46 -10.62 22.06
CA MET A 169 5.14 -10.35 20.78
C MET A 169 4.27 -9.54 19.81
N LEU A 170 2.95 -9.75 19.78
CA LEU A 170 2.03 -9.06 18.86
C LEU A 170 1.58 -7.67 19.35
N THR A 171 2.03 -7.24 20.54
CA THR A 171 1.91 -5.83 20.93
C THR A 171 2.82 -4.93 20.10
N ASP A 172 3.89 -5.49 19.51
CA ASP A 172 4.73 -4.81 18.54
C ASP A 172 4.04 -4.74 17.16
N ALA A 173 3.87 -3.53 16.64
CA ALA A 173 3.16 -3.30 15.37
C ALA A 173 3.84 -3.96 14.17
N THR A 174 5.15 -4.21 14.22
CA THR A 174 5.89 -4.88 13.13
C THR A 174 5.62 -6.39 13.15
N ALA A 175 5.64 -7.01 14.32
CA ALA A 175 5.26 -8.39 14.52
C ALA A 175 3.77 -8.63 14.19
N ALA A 176 2.88 -7.75 14.64
CA ALA A 176 1.45 -7.78 14.32
C ALA A 176 1.20 -7.71 12.81
N ARG A 177 1.85 -6.78 12.11
CA ARG A 177 1.76 -6.68 10.64
C ARG A 177 2.22 -7.96 9.95
N ALA A 178 3.35 -8.51 10.38
CA ALA A 178 3.88 -9.74 9.80
C ALA A 178 2.93 -10.92 10.01
N PHE A 179 2.36 -11.06 11.21
CA PHE A 179 1.38 -12.10 11.54
C PHE A 179 0.11 -12.02 10.69
N LEU A 180 -0.43 -10.81 10.49
CA LEU A 180 -1.67 -10.62 9.72
C LEU A 180 -1.54 -11.00 8.23
N VAL A 181 -0.33 -10.92 7.67
CA VAL A 181 -0.04 -11.33 6.28
C VAL A 181 0.11 -12.84 6.13
N VAL A 182 0.41 -13.56 7.22
CA VAL A 182 0.49 -15.03 7.21
C VAL A 182 -0.92 -15.61 7.05
N GLY A 183 -1.06 -16.57 6.13
CA GLY A 183 -2.32 -17.27 5.90
C GLY A 183 -2.81 -17.96 7.16
N THR A 184 -4.12 -18.00 7.39
CA THR A 184 -4.72 -18.51 8.65
C THR A 184 -4.22 -19.89 9.05
N ALA A 185 -4.03 -20.79 8.08
CA ALA A 185 -3.53 -22.15 8.30
C ALA A 185 -2.08 -22.21 8.81
N ASP A 186 -1.25 -21.23 8.47
CA ASP A 186 0.18 -21.23 8.77
C ASP A 186 0.54 -20.44 10.04
N ARG A 187 -0.44 -19.74 10.64
CA ARG A 187 -0.21 -18.81 11.74
C ARG A 187 0.33 -19.45 13.01
N VAL A 188 -0.16 -20.64 13.37
CA VAL A 188 0.33 -21.37 14.54
C VAL A 188 1.80 -21.74 14.37
N GLY A 189 2.14 -22.33 13.22
CA GLY A 189 3.52 -22.70 12.91
C GLY A 189 4.45 -21.49 12.83
N TRP A 190 3.97 -20.38 12.27
CA TRP A 190 4.72 -19.13 12.23
C TRP A 190 5.01 -18.55 13.61
N LEU A 191 4.01 -18.52 14.50
CA LEU A 191 4.19 -18.06 15.88
C LEU A 191 5.20 -18.93 16.64
N GLN A 192 5.06 -20.25 16.54
CA GLN A 192 5.97 -21.20 17.18
C GLN A 192 7.41 -21.04 16.70
N TRP A 193 7.62 -20.90 15.38
CA TRP A 193 8.94 -20.64 14.81
C TRP A 193 9.53 -19.31 15.29
N ARG A 194 8.71 -18.25 15.38
CA ARG A 194 9.20 -16.93 15.74
C ARG A 194 9.58 -16.83 17.22
N LEU A 195 8.77 -17.40 18.09
CA LEU A 195 9.07 -17.45 19.53
C LEU A 195 10.30 -18.32 19.81
N ALA A 196 10.45 -19.47 19.13
CA ALA A 196 11.65 -20.31 19.25
C ALA A 196 12.95 -19.58 18.87
N ARG A 197 12.88 -18.58 17.97
CA ARG A 197 14.06 -17.76 17.62
C ARG A 197 14.41 -16.73 18.68
N GLN A 198 13.43 -16.21 19.41
CA GLN A 198 13.67 -15.27 20.50
C GLN A 198 14.39 -15.97 21.66
N ASP A 199 14.00 -17.21 21.96
CA ASP A 199 14.63 -18.06 22.98
C ASP A 199 16.14 -18.24 22.68
N VAL A 200 16.49 -18.48 21.41
CA VAL A 200 17.89 -18.63 20.96
C VAL A 200 18.67 -17.32 21.07
N THR A 201 18.06 -16.18 20.71
CA THR A 201 18.72 -14.87 20.83
C THR A 201 18.97 -14.47 22.28
N SER A 202 18.02 -14.74 23.18
CA SER A 202 18.17 -14.46 24.61
C SER A 202 19.24 -15.34 25.25
N SER A 203 19.36 -16.59 24.79
CA SER A 203 20.37 -17.54 25.26
C SER A 203 21.79 -17.24 24.79
N THR A 204 21.95 -16.52 23.66
CA THR A 204 23.28 -16.17 23.11
C THR A 204 23.85 -14.89 23.71
N MET A 205 23.02 -14.09 24.39
CA MET A 205 23.41 -12.84 25.04
C MET A 205 23.60 -12.94 26.56
N SER A 206 23.46 -14.14 27.14
CA SER A 206 23.82 -14.43 28.55
C SER A 206 25.19 -15.06 28.67
#